data_AF-A0A0F9DSL4-F1
#
_entry.id   AF-A0A0F9DSL4-F1
#
_cell.length_a   1.000
_cell.length_b   1.000
_cell.length_c   1.000
_cell.angle_alpha   90.00
_cell.angle_beta   90.00
_cell.angle_gamma   90.00
#
_symmetry.space_group_name_H-M   'P 1'
#
loop_
_entity.id
_entity.type
_entity.pdbx_description
1 polymer ?
#
loop_
_entity_poly.entity_id
_entity_poly.type
_entity_poly.pdbx_seq_one_letter_code
_entity_poly.pdbx_strand_id
1 'polypeptide(L)'
;MLDVKDKQWDFMEEHPMLNDIKNYMLRPFMDIDKKYWKPDYQEFLKNKGQIGGMQGFKPLFMPDYLFDFQKELTSWAIEKGKAAMFADCGLGKTPMQLVWAENVIRKTNRNVLIITPLAVSAQTLREADKFGIDCTRSIN
;
A
#
# COMPACT_ATOMS: atom_id res chain seq x y z
N MET A 1 35.98 32.17 7.20
CA MET A 1 35.50 31.43 8.38
C MET A 1 35.74 29.96 8.04
N LEU A 2 36.75 29.33 8.67
CA LEU A 2 37.13 27.95 8.39
C LEU A 2 36.03 27.02 8.93
N ASP A 3 35.46 26.18 8.07
CA ASP A 3 34.46 25.19 8.46
C ASP A 3 35.14 24.12 9.32
N VAL A 4 34.71 24.04 10.58
CA VAL A 4 35.26 23.13 11.59
C VAL A 4 34.84 21.67 11.33
N LYS A 5 33.93 21.43 10.36
CA LYS A 5 33.41 20.10 10.06
C LYS A 5 34.38 19.18 9.32
N ASP A 6 35.30 19.70 8.53
CA ASP A 6 36.18 18.85 7.71
C ASP A 6 37.22 18.10 8.57
N LYS A 7 37.70 18.71 9.66
CA LYS A 7 38.76 18.12 10.51
C LYS A 7 38.31 16.94 11.37
N GLN A 8 37.01 16.81 11.63
CA GLN A 8 36.49 15.73 12.47
C GLN A 8 36.43 14.39 11.71
N TRP A 9 36.39 14.45 10.37
CA TRP A 9 36.32 13.27 9.50
C TRP A 9 37.70 12.72 9.13
N ASP A 10 38.71 13.59 9.00
CA ASP A 10 40.09 13.20 8.70
C ASP A 10 40.71 12.32 9.81
N PHE A 11 40.36 12.58 11.09
CA PHE A 11 40.85 11.78 12.23
C PHE A 11 40.33 10.33 12.22
N MET A 12 39.24 10.05 11.51
CA MET A 12 38.58 8.74 11.51
C MET A 12 39.03 7.82 10.35
N GLU A 13 40.06 8.19 9.59
CA GLU A 13 40.62 7.37 8.49
C GLU A 13 41.86 6.55 8.90
N GLU A 14 42.49 6.84 10.03
CA GLU A 14 43.78 6.21 10.42
C GLU A 14 43.66 4.97 11.34
N HIS A 15 42.44 4.52 11.69
CA HIS A 15 42.24 3.43 12.65
C HIS A 15 41.52 2.21 12.06
N PRO A 16 42.18 1.03 12.00
CA PRO A 16 41.65 -0.18 11.35
C PRO A 16 40.30 -0.65 11.90
N MET A 17 40.07 -0.55 13.21
CA MET A 17 38.83 -1.01 13.85
C MET A 17 37.62 -0.08 13.57
N LEU A 18 37.86 1.19 13.21
CA LEU A 18 36.80 2.14 12.83
C LEU A 18 36.37 1.97 11.36
N ASN A 19 37.22 1.42 10.51
CA ASN A 19 36.86 1.05 9.13
C ASN A 19 35.85 -0.10 9.07
N ASP A 20 35.90 -1.03 10.01
CA ASP A 20 34.92 -2.12 10.10
C ASP A 20 33.56 -1.61 10.60
N ILE A 21 33.54 -0.67 11.56
CA ILE A 21 32.29 -0.04 12.01
C ILE A 21 31.67 0.83 10.90
N LYS A 22 32.47 1.55 10.11
CA LYS A 22 32.00 2.25 8.89
C LYS A 22 31.39 1.25 7.90
N ASN A 23 32.03 0.10 7.66
CA ASN A 23 31.51 -0.92 6.74
C ASN A 23 30.23 -1.61 7.23
N TYR A 24 30.06 -1.82 8.54
CA TYR A 24 28.91 -2.56 9.08
C TYR A 24 27.72 -1.68 9.49
N MET A 25 27.95 -0.49 10.06
CA MET A 25 26.86 0.41 10.46
C MET A 25 26.41 1.35 9.33
N LEU A 26 27.28 1.68 8.38
CA LEU A 26 26.96 2.66 7.35
C LEU A 26 26.68 2.05 5.98
N ARG A 27 27.03 0.80 5.64
CA ARG A 27 26.66 0.23 4.31
C ARG A 27 25.16 0.31 3.98
N PRO A 28 24.22 -0.01 4.90
CA PRO A 28 22.79 0.14 4.61
C PRO A 28 22.36 1.60 4.44
N PHE A 29 23.16 2.57 4.92
CA PHE A 29 22.86 4.00 4.93
C PHE A 29 23.72 4.85 3.98
N MET A 30 24.84 4.32 3.46
CA MET A 30 25.80 4.98 2.57
C MET A 30 25.71 4.50 1.12
N ASP A 31 25.05 3.38 0.83
CA ASP A 31 24.54 3.10 -0.52
C ASP A 31 23.39 4.04 -0.92
N ILE A 32 22.92 4.86 0.03
CA ILE A 32 22.04 5.99 -0.25
C ILE A 32 22.89 7.20 -0.64
N ASP A 33 23.62 7.00 -1.74
CA ASP A 33 24.45 8.00 -2.39
C ASP A 33 23.60 9.21 -2.78
N LYS A 34 24.19 10.41 -2.81
CA LYS A 34 23.58 11.73 -3.10
C LYS A 34 22.99 11.87 -4.52
N LYS A 35 22.69 10.75 -5.17
CA LYS A 35 22.07 10.51 -6.47
C LYS A 35 20.56 10.24 -6.31
N TYR A 36 19.92 10.92 -5.37
CA TYR A 36 18.50 10.78 -5.07
C TYR A 36 17.66 11.39 -6.20
N TRP A 37 16.93 10.53 -6.91
CA TRP A 37 15.65 10.79 -7.59
C TRP A 37 15.32 12.27 -7.88
N LYS A 38 15.78 12.77 -9.03
CA LYS A 38 15.03 13.77 -9.78
C LYS A 38 14.78 13.20 -11.18
N PRO A 39 13.62 12.57 -11.45
CA PRO A 39 13.15 12.55 -12.82
C PRO A 39 13.19 13.99 -13.34
N ASP A 40 13.48 14.18 -14.63
CA ASP A 40 13.23 15.48 -15.24
C ASP A 40 11.81 15.94 -14.86
N TYR A 41 11.60 17.23 -14.63
CA TYR A 41 10.31 17.71 -14.12
C TYR A 41 9.16 17.26 -15.01
N GLN A 42 9.38 17.13 -16.33
CA GLN A 42 8.40 16.56 -17.26
C GLN A 42 8.12 15.07 -17.01
N GLU A 43 9.14 14.27 -16.69
CA GLU A 43 8.98 12.86 -16.33
C GLU A 43 8.27 12.71 -14.98
N PHE A 44 8.58 13.57 -14.01
CA PHE A 44 7.84 13.65 -12.75
C PHE A 44 6.35 13.96 -13.00
N LEU A 45 6.05 14.97 -13.80
CA LEU A 45 4.68 15.35 -14.16
C LEU A 45 3.98 14.23 -14.92
N LYS A 46 4.65 13.58 -15.88
CA LYS A 46 4.10 12.45 -16.64
C LYS A 46 3.74 11.28 -15.71
N ASN A 47 4.60 10.97 -14.74
CA ASN A 47 4.35 9.91 -13.75
C ASN A 47 3.27 10.28 -12.72
N LYS A 48 3.04 11.57 -12.48
CA LYS A 48 1.93 12.10 -11.66
C LYS A 48 0.65 12.31 -12.45
N GLY A 49 0.71 12.24 -13.78
CA GLY A 49 -0.45 12.31 -14.65
C GLY A 49 -1.45 11.22 -14.29
N GLN A 50 -2.75 11.52 -14.39
CA GLN A 50 -3.78 10.50 -14.25
C GLN A 50 -3.74 9.60 -15.48
N ILE A 51 -2.86 8.61 -15.46
CA ILE A 51 -2.81 7.55 -16.46
C ILE A 51 -4.04 6.68 -16.24
N GLY A 52 -5.16 7.13 -16.80
CA GLY A 52 -6.42 6.42 -16.80
C GLY A 52 -6.21 5.07 -17.49
N GLY A 53 -6.41 3.99 -16.74
CA GLY A 53 -6.37 2.64 -17.27
C GLY A 53 -7.19 1.68 -16.43
N MET A 54 -7.44 0.49 -16.98
CA MET A 54 -7.98 -0.67 -16.27
C MET A 54 -6.78 -1.54 -15.89
N GLN A 55 -6.24 -1.34 -14.68
CA GLN A 55 -5.02 -2.02 -14.21
C GLN A 55 -5.34 -3.24 -13.33
N GLY A 56 -6.63 -3.57 -13.19
CA GLY A 56 -7.11 -4.69 -12.41
C GLY A 56 -7.24 -5.98 -13.21
N PHE A 57 -8.27 -6.76 -12.90
CA PHE A 57 -8.52 -8.06 -13.51
C PHE A 57 -10.03 -8.37 -13.51
N LYS A 58 -10.45 -9.40 -14.25
CA LYS A 58 -11.85 -9.84 -14.21
C LYS A 58 -12.19 -10.45 -12.85
N PRO A 59 -13.35 -10.16 -12.25
CA PRO A 59 -13.77 -10.78 -10.99
C PRO A 59 -13.72 -12.31 -11.05
N LEU A 60 -13.17 -12.91 -10.00
CA LEU A 60 -13.10 -14.36 -9.77
C LEU A 60 -14.17 -14.86 -8.80
N PHE A 61 -14.72 -13.95 -7.99
CA PHE A 61 -15.73 -14.24 -6.98
C PHE A 61 -16.76 -13.11 -6.93
N MET A 62 -18.03 -13.43 -7.11
CA MET A 62 -19.13 -12.47 -7.01
C MET A 62 -20.35 -13.17 -6.39
N PRO A 63 -20.60 -12.99 -5.09
CA PRO A 63 -21.65 -13.72 -4.40
C PRO A 63 -23.04 -13.12 -4.62
N ASP A 64 -24.07 -13.95 -4.49
CA ASP A 64 -25.47 -13.57 -4.77
C ASP A 64 -26.11 -12.68 -3.71
N TYR A 65 -25.50 -12.58 -2.53
CA TYR A 65 -25.99 -11.68 -1.47
C TYR A 65 -25.74 -10.19 -1.78
N LEU A 66 -24.89 -9.87 -2.75
CA LEU A 66 -24.73 -8.50 -3.24
C LEU A 66 -25.92 -8.13 -4.12
N PHE A 67 -26.49 -6.95 -3.93
CA PHE A 67 -27.44 -6.39 -4.89
C PHE A 67 -26.78 -6.13 -6.24
N ASP A 68 -27.57 -6.09 -7.32
CA ASP A 68 -27.03 -5.92 -8.68
C ASP A 68 -26.14 -4.68 -8.82
N PHE A 69 -26.55 -3.54 -8.23
CA PHE A 69 -25.72 -2.33 -8.25
C PHE A 69 -24.40 -2.51 -7.49
N GLN A 70 -24.39 -3.30 -6.41
CA GLN A 70 -23.17 -3.60 -5.66
C GLN A 70 -22.25 -4.51 -6.46
N LYS A 71 -22.81 -5.48 -7.20
CA LYS A 71 -22.05 -6.35 -8.11
C LYS A 71 -21.38 -5.52 -9.20
N GLU A 72 -22.11 -4.60 -9.83
CA GLU A 72 -21.58 -3.70 -10.86
C GLU A 72 -20.47 -2.79 -10.32
N LEU A 73 -20.68 -2.11 -9.18
CA LEU A 73 -19.67 -1.26 -8.55
C LEU A 73 -18.42 -2.05 -8.16
N THR A 74 -18.61 -3.24 -7.59
CA THR A 74 -17.50 -4.10 -7.16
C THR A 74 -16.73 -4.64 -8.36
N SER A 75 -17.43 -5.09 -9.41
CA SER A 75 -16.81 -5.54 -10.67
C SER A 75 -15.96 -4.44 -11.29
N TRP A 76 -16.52 -3.24 -11.45
CA TRP A 76 -15.80 -2.07 -11.93
C TRP A 76 -14.56 -1.76 -11.09
N ALA A 77 -14.67 -1.79 -9.75
CA ALA A 77 -13.54 -1.51 -8.87
C ALA A 77 -12.43 -2.57 -8.98
N ILE A 78 -12.79 -3.85 -9.15
CA ILE A 78 -11.83 -4.95 -9.35
C ILE A 78 -11.12 -4.77 -10.70
N GLU A 79 -11.84 -4.50 -11.78
CA GLU A 79 -11.26 -4.33 -13.11
C GLU A 79 -10.43 -3.04 -13.24
N LYS A 80 -10.84 -1.98 -12.54
CA LYS A 80 -10.09 -0.73 -12.48
C LYS A 80 -8.74 -0.90 -11.78
N GLY A 81 -8.69 -1.76 -10.75
CA GLY A 81 -7.51 -2.03 -9.92
C GLY A 81 -7.24 -0.95 -8.86
N LYS A 82 -7.32 0.33 -9.24
CA LYS A 82 -7.23 1.49 -8.33
C LYS A 82 -8.50 2.33 -8.46
N ALA A 83 -9.44 2.14 -7.55
CA ALA A 83 -10.76 2.75 -7.59
C ALA A 83 -11.16 3.33 -6.23
N ALA A 84 -12.02 4.35 -6.29
CA ALA A 84 -12.76 4.86 -5.14
C ALA A 84 -14.25 4.57 -5.37
N MET A 85 -14.86 3.81 -4.46
CA MET A 85 -16.29 3.51 -4.50
C MET A 85 -17.05 4.52 -3.64
N PHE A 86 -17.57 5.59 -4.26
CA PHE A 86 -18.34 6.64 -3.59
C PHE A 86 -19.81 6.23 -3.42
N ALA A 87 -20.07 5.34 -2.47
CA ALA A 87 -21.42 4.92 -2.11
C ALA A 87 -21.89 5.63 -0.82
N ASP A 88 -23.14 6.10 -0.82
CA ASP A 88 -23.77 6.76 0.32
C ASP A 88 -23.90 5.82 1.54
N CYS A 89 -24.20 6.38 2.71
CA CYS A 89 -24.49 5.64 3.93
C CYS A 89 -25.65 4.65 3.72
N GLY A 90 -25.52 3.45 4.27
CA GLY A 90 -26.52 2.39 4.14
C GLY A 90 -26.46 1.54 2.87
N LEU A 91 -25.69 1.92 1.83
CA LEU A 91 -25.63 1.17 0.57
C LEU A 91 -24.79 -0.12 0.61
N GLY A 92 -24.41 -0.61 1.79
CA GLY A 92 -23.62 -1.84 1.93
C GLY A 92 -22.17 -1.73 1.43
N LYS A 93 -21.45 -0.69 1.85
CA LYS A 93 -20.02 -0.49 1.52
C LYS A 93 -19.13 -1.65 1.98
N THR A 94 -19.35 -2.13 3.20
CA THR A 94 -18.54 -3.19 3.81
C THR A 94 -18.55 -4.49 3.01
N PRO A 95 -19.70 -5.07 2.61
CA PRO A 95 -19.69 -6.29 1.80
C PRO A 95 -19.04 -6.08 0.42
N MET A 96 -19.22 -4.92 -0.24
CA MET A 96 -18.50 -4.62 -1.49
C MET A 96 -16.97 -4.62 -1.29
N GLN A 97 -16.51 -4.00 -0.20
CA GLN A 97 -15.09 -3.94 0.15
C GLN A 97 -14.51 -5.32 0.48
N LEU A 98 -15.26 -6.17 1.20
CA LEU A 98 -14.84 -7.54 1.52
C LEU A 98 -14.78 -8.42 0.27
N VAL A 99 -15.77 -8.33 -0.62
CA VAL A 99 -15.77 -9.06 -1.90
C VAL A 99 -14.62 -8.58 -2.79
N TRP A 100 -14.33 -7.28 -2.83
CA TRP A 100 -13.15 -6.76 -3.53
C TRP A 100 -11.85 -7.37 -2.98
N ALA A 101 -11.69 -7.40 -1.65
CA ALA A 101 -10.51 -7.97 -0.99
C ALA A 101 -10.37 -9.47 -1.29
N GLU A 102 -11.46 -10.23 -1.22
CA GLU A 102 -11.49 -11.66 -1.54
C GLU A 102 -11.04 -11.94 -2.98
N ASN A 103 -11.44 -11.10 -3.94
CA ASN A 103 -10.98 -11.22 -5.32
C ASN A 103 -9.46 -11.00 -5.44
N VAL A 104 -8.92 -10.01 -4.73
CA VAL A 104 -7.48 -9.74 -4.72
C VAL A 104 -6.71 -10.91 -4.10
N ILE A 105 -7.19 -11.46 -2.99
CA ILE A 105 -6.61 -12.65 -2.34
C ILE A 105 -6.63 -13.83 -3.30
N ARG A 106 -7.78 -14.16 -3.92
CA ARG A 106 -7.89 -15.26 -4.90
C ARG A 106 -6.96 -15.09 -6.09
N LYS A 107 -6.77 -13.86 -6.57
CA LYS A 107 -5.92 -13.56 -7.72
C LYS A 107 -4.43 -13.64 -7.40
N THR A 108 -4.04 -13.22 -6.21
CA THR A 108 -2.62 -12.97 -5.87
C THR A 108 -2.06 -13.93 -4.84
N ASN A 109 -2.93 -14.64 -4.12
CA ASN A 109 -2.60 -15.45 -2.95
C ASN A 109 -1.80 -14.66 -1.88
N ARG A 110 -2.13 -13.38 -1.71
CA ARG A 110 -1.50 -12.47 -0.75
C ARG A 110 -2.56 -11.77 0.10
N ASN A 111 -2.13 -11.37 1.30
CA ASN A 111 -3.00 -10.66 2.24
C ASN A 111 -3.42 -9.28 1.72
N VAL A 112 -4.63 -8.88 2.07
CA VAL A 112 -5.18 -7.53 1.81
C VAL A 112 -5.31 -6.79 3.13
N LEU A 113 -4.82 -5.56 3.19
CA LEU A 113 -5.01 -4.68 4.33
C LEU A 113 -6.25 -3.80 4.12
N ILE A 114 -7.21 -3.94 5.02
CA ILE A 114 -8.37 -3.06 5.13
C ILE A 114 -8.13 -2.07 6.28
N ILE A 115 -8.17 -0.78 5.98
CA ILE A 115 -8.06 0.30 6.96
C ILE A 115 -9.45 0.87 7.21
N THR A 116 -9.88 0.91 8.47
CA THR A 116 -11.16 1.49 8.89
C THR A 116 -10.99 2.27 10.19
N PRO A 117 -11.90 3.22 10.51
CA PRO A 117 -11.95 3.82 11.84
C PRO A 117 -12.10 2.75 12.93
N LEU A 118 -11.54 3.02 14.11
CA LEU A 118 -11.49 2.05 15.21
C LEU A 118 -12.86 1.41 15.53
N ALA A 119 -13.91 2.24 15.60
CA ALA A 119 -15.28 1.79 15.88
C ALA A 119 -15.88 0.91 14.77
N VAL A 120 -15.39 1.04 13.54
CA VAL A 120 -15.88 0.29 12.37
C VAL A 120 -15.17 -1.05 12.24
N SER A 121 -13.94 -1.19 12.76
CA SER A 121 -13.17 -2.44 12.68
C SER A 121 -13.94 -3.67 13.18
N ALA A 122 -14.62 -3.55 14.34
CA ALA A 122 -15.44 -4.63 14.89
C ALA A 122 -16.69 -4.92 14.03
N GLN A 123 -17.26 -3.90 13.38
CA GLN A 123 -18.37 -4.09 12.45
C GLN A 123 -17.90 -4.80 11.18
N THR A 124 -16.72 -4.46 10.64
CA THR A 124 -16.13 -5.15 9.49
C THR A 124 -15.96 -6.64 9.76
N LEU A 125 -15.46 -7.02 10.94
CA LEU A 125 -15.35 -8.43 11.33
C LEU A 125 -16.71 -9.15 11.36
N ARG A 126 -17.75 -8.52 11.92
CA ARG A 126 -19.10 -9.11 11.95
C ARG A 126 -19.70 -9.29 10.56
N GLU A 127 -19.49 -8.34 9.65
CA GLU A 127 -19.95 -8.48 8.27
C GLU A 127 -19.16 -9.59 7.55
N ALA A 128 -17.86 -9.70 7.79
CA ALA A 128 -17.03 -10.76 7.22
C ALA A 128 -17.50 -12.15 7.68
N ASP A 129 -17.72 -12.33 8.98
CA ASP A 129 -18.29 -13.57 9.56
C ASP A 129 -19.67 -13.89 8.97
N LYS A 130 -20.57 -12.89 8.94
CA LYS A 130 -21.93 -13.02 8.36
C LYS A 130 -21.92 -13.51 6.91
N PHE A 131 -20.92 -13.12 6.12
CA PHE A 131 -20.82 -13.48 4.70
C PHE A 131 -19.79 -14.59 4.42
N GLY A 132 -19.20 -15.18 5.46
CA GLY A 132 -18.23 -16.27 5.32
C GLY A 132 -16.92 -15.86 4.65
N ILE A 133 -16.48 -14.61 4.82
CA ILE A 133 -15.20 -14.10 4.33
C ILE A 133 -14.21 -14.06 5.51
N ASP A 134 -13.03 -14.65 5.34
CA ASP A 134 -11.99 -14.61 6.36
C ASP A 134 -11.48 -13.16 6.54
N CYS A 135 -11.51 -12.67 7.76
CA CYS A 135 -11.04 -11.36 8.12
C CYS A 135 -10.61 -11.35 9.58
N THR A 136 -9.39 -10.89 9.83
CA THR A 136 -8.86 -10.74 11.18
C THR A 136 -8.46 -9.29 11.41
N ARG A 137 -8.57 -8.86 12.67
CA ARG A 137 -8.12 -7.53 13.08
C ARG A 137 -6.66 -7.62 13.54
N SER A 138 -5.82 -6.79 12.95
CA SER A 138 -4.46 -6.58 13.45
C SER A 138 -4.54 -6.00 14.86
N ILE A 139 -4.06 -6.77 15.83
CA ILE A 139 -3.88 -6.37 17.22
C ILE A 139 -2.37 -6.37 17.51
N ASN A 140 -1.91 -5.40 18.29
CA ASN A 140 -0.52 -5.36 18.77
C ASN A 140 -0.27 -6.40 19.86
#